data_AF-A0A9P0ZCE1-F1
#
_entry.id   AF-A0A9P0ZCE1-F1
#
_cell.length_a   1.000
_cell.length_b   1.000
_cell.length_c   1.000
_cell.angle_alpha   90.00
_cell.angle_beta   90.00
_cell.angle_gamma   90.00
#
_symmetry.space_group_name_H-M   'P 1'
#
loop_
_entity.id
_entity.type
_entity.pdbx_description
1 polymer ?
#
loop_
_entity_poly.entity_id
_entity_poly.type
_entity_poly.pdbx_seq_one_letter_code
_entity_poly.pdbx_strand_id
1 'polypeptide(L)'
;MALSPGLVKLLSRWTSNLGPRILKKLNANIDQSMGWKIIFNGDDGYEVKCGSCQYKVRLHASTCSCRAWDLSGIPCPHVVYAISYKGDDAEQYVDHCNFKQVYQRIYSYHLQPMNEELLWTRTQNNDIVPPIPKKLSSRPKKKRTR
;
A
#
# COMPACT_ATOMS: atom_id res chain seq x y z
N MET A 1 26.04 -11.49 -4.65
CA MET A 1 26.08 -10.54 -3.51
C MET A 1 25.56 -11.26 -2.28
N ALA A 2 26.32 -11.28 -1.18
CA ALA A 2 25.88 -11.95 0.05
C ALA A 2 24.93 -11.04 0.86
N LEU A 3 23.81 -11.59 1.31
CA LEU A 3 22.88 -10.90 2.21
C LEU A 3 23.48 -10.81 3.61
N SER A 4 23.08 -9.79 4.38
CA SER A 4 23.48 -9.69 5.78
C SER A 4 22.91 -10.86 6.60
N PRO A 5 23.66 -11.39 7.59
CA PRO A 5 23.16 -12.47 8.45
C PRO A 5 21.83 -12.12 9.15
N GLY A 6 21.66 -10.84 9.52
CA GLY A 6 20.42 -10.32 10.12
C GLY A 6 19.24 -10.37 9.16
N LEU A 7 19.43 -9.97 7.90
CA LEU A 7 18.39 -10.02 6.88
C LEU A 7 18.01 -11.48 6.55
N VAL A 8 18.98 -12.38 6.42
CA VAL A 8 18.73 -13.82 6.19
C VAL A 8 17.87 -14.40 7.31
N LYS A 9 18.22 -14.12 8.57
CA LYS A 9 17.46 -14.58 9.76
C LYS A 9 16.06 -13.96 9.83
N LEU A 10 15.88 -12.73 9.37
CA LEU A 10 14.56 -12.09 9.32
C LEU A 10 13.67 -12.77 8.25
N LEU A 11 14.22 -12.95 7.05
CA LEU A 11 13.51 -13.51 5.90
C LEU A 11 13.18 -15.01 6.09
N SER A 12 13.97 -15.76 6.84
CA SER A 12 13.67 -17.16 7.15
C SER A 12 12.42 -17.33 8.05
N ARG A 13 12.02 -16.29 8.79
CA ARG A 13 10.80 -16.30 9.61
C ARG A 13 9.51 -16.05 8.82
N TRP A 14 9.62 -15.63 7.56
CA TRP A 14 8.47 -15.35 6.72
C TRP A 14 7.93 -16.66 6.16
N THR A 15 6.63 -16.90 6.36
CA THR A 15 5.93 -18.11 5.92
C THR A 15 5.40 -18.04 4.50
N SER A 16 5.33 -16.83 3.92
CA SER A 16 4.86 -16.59 2.55
C SER A 16 5.86 -15.72 1.77
N ASN A 17 5.57 -15.51 0.49
CA ASN A 17 6.28 -14.56 -0.35
C ASN A 17 5.93 -13.10 -0.06
N LEU A 18 4.97 -12.84 0.82
CA LEU A 18 4.58 -11.51 1.27
C LEU A 18 5.11 -11.23 2.68
N GLY A 19 5.29 -9.94 2.99
CA GLY A 19 5.62 -9.50 4.34
C GLY A 19 4.53 -9.89 5.35
N PRO A 20 4.87 -10.29 6.59
CA PRO A 20 3.89 -10.72 7.58
C PRO A 20 2.75 -9.72 7.82
N ARG A 21 3.06 -8.42 7.77
CA ARG A 21 2.06 -7.35 7.92
C ARG A 21 1.15 -7.24 6.70
N ILE A 22 1.70 -7.42 5.50
CA ILE A 22 0.96 -7.37 4.23
C ILE A 22 0.04 -8.58 4.12
N LEU A 23 0.58 -9.78 4.38
CA LEU A 23 -0.21 -11.02 4.44
C LEU A 23 -1.35 -10.93 5.47
N LYS A 24 -1.06 -10.44 6.69
CA LYS A 24 -2.10 -10.24 7.71
C LYS A 24 -3.18 -9.28 7.24
N LYS A 25 -2.81 -8.21 6.55
CA LYS A 25 -3.77 -7.22 6.02
C LYS A 25 -4.61 -7.82 4.88
N LEU A 26 -3.99 -8.59 3.99
CA LEU A 26 -4.68 -9.28 2.90
C LEU A 26 -5.69 -10.30 3.45
N ASN A 27 -5.29 -11.15 4.40
CA ASN A 27 -6.17 -12.12 5.04
C ASN A 27 -7.37 -11.44 5.73
N ALA A 28 -7.14 -10.35 6.45
CA ALA A 28 -8.23 -9.58 7.04
C ALA A 28 -9.20 -9.00 5.98
N ASN A 29 -8.69 -8.65 4.80
CA ASN A 29 -9.53 -8.18 3.70
C ASN A 29 -10.31 -9.33 3.04
N ILE A 30 -9.73 -10.54 2.98
CA ILE A 30 -10.39 -11.78 2.54
C ILE A 30 -11.52 -12.16 3.50
N ASP A 31 -11.30 -12.11 4.80
CA ASP A 31 -12.33 -12.41 5.79
C ASP A 31 -13.52 -11.43 5.69
N GLN A 32 -13.25 -10.18 5.31
CA GLN A 32 -14.26 -9.13 5.14
C GLN A 32 -15.00 -9.19 3.81
N SER A 33 -14.51 -9.96 2.82
CA SER A 33 -15.02 -9.92 1.45
C SER A 33 -16.22 -10.86 1.21
N MET A 34 -17.15 -11.01 2.16
CA MET A 34 -18.25 -11.97 2.07
C MET A 34 -19.63 -11.33 1.94
N GLY A 35 -20.52 -12.01 1.20
CA GLY A 35 -21.97 -11.73 1.19
C GLY A 35 -22.41 -10.54 0.35
N TRP A 36 -21.59 -10.08 -0.61
CA TRP A 36 -21.93 -8.96 -1.50
C TRP A 36 -22.53 -9.43 -2.82
N LYS A 37 -22.92 -8.46 -3.66
CA LYS A 37 -23.36 -8.73 -5.04
C LYS A 37 -22.38 -8.09 -6.00
N ILE A 38 -22.09 -8.79 -7.09
CA ILE A 38 -21.23 -8.28 -8.15
C ILE A 38 -21.99 -8.20 -9.46
N ILE A 39 -21.73 -7.14 -10.22
CA ILE A 39 -22.17 -7.00 -11.62
C ILE A 39 -20.90 -6.83 -12.43
N PHE A 40 -20.65 -7.76 -13.35
CA PHE A 40 -19.51 -7.74 -14.24
C PHE A 40 -19.93 -7.19 -15.60
N ASN A 41 -19.12 -6.31 -16.19
CA ASN A 41 -19.43 -5.68 -17.47
C ASN A 41 -19.03 -6.51 -18.71
N GLY A 42 -18.43 -7.70 -18.51
CA GLY A 42 -17.96 -8.56 -19.59
C GLY A 42 -16.50 -8.32 -20.00
N ASP A 43 -15.79 -7.39 -19.39
CA ASP A 43 -14.40 -7.03 -19.69
C ASP A 43 -13.52 -6.94 -18.42
N ASP A 44 -13.19 -5.74 -17.93
CA ASP A 44 -12.41 -5.53 -16.68
C ASP A 44 -13.20 -4.80 -15.57
N GLY A 45 -14.45 -4.42 -15.85
CA GLY A 45 -15.26 -3.61 -14.95
C GLY A 45 -16.15 -4.43 -14.03
N TYR A 46 -15.93 -4.29 -12.72
CA TYR A 46 -16.76 -4.92 -11.69
C TYR A 46 -17.45 -3.85 -10.84
N GLU A 47 -18.76 -3.98 -10.68
CA GLU A 47 -19.53 -3.21 -9.72
C GLU A 47 -19.82 -4.08 -8.50
N VAL A 48 -19.19 -3.75 -7.37
CA VAL A 48 -19.37 -4.46 -6.10
C VAL A 48 -20.36 -3.69 -5.24
N LYS A 49 -21.50 -4.31 -4.94
CA LYS A 49 -22.56 -3.76 -4.10
C LYS A 49 -22.46 -4.34 -2.69
N CYS A 50 -22.12 -3.48 -1.74
CA CYS A 50 -21.96 -3.77 -0.31
C CYS A 50 -22.99 -2.94 0.47
N GLY A 51 -24.12 -3.55 0.82
CA GLY A 51 -25.22 -2.84 1.50
C GLY A 51 -25.77 -1.69 0.64
N SER A 52 -25.75 -0.47 1.17
CA SER A 52 -26.16 0.75 0.46
C SER A 52 -25.05 1.38 -0.40
N CYS A 53 -23.83 0.84 -0.34
CA CYS A 53 -22.68 1.36 -1.06
C CYS A 53 -22.39 0.53 -2.32
N GLN A 54 -21.88 1.21 -3.35
CA GLN A 54 -21.42 0.59 -4.59
C GLN A 54 -20.03 1.09 -4.94
N TYR A 55 -19.15 0.16 -5.31
CA TYR A 55 -17.77 0.45 -5.69
C TYR A 55 -17.46 -0.10 -7.08
N LYS A 56 -16.69 0.67 -7.84
CA LYS A 56 -16.14 0.24 -9.12
C LYS A 56 -14.75 -0.33 -8.88
N VAL A 57 -14.53 -1.55 -9.36
CA VAL A 57 -13.24 -2.24 -9.34
C VAL A 57 -12.83 -2.48 -10.79
N ARG A 58 -11.55 -2.22 -11.08
CA ARG A 58 -10.89 -2.58 -12.34
C ARG A 58 -9.63 -3.33 -12.01
N LEU A 59 -9.58 -4.62 -12.35
CA LEU A 59 -8.51 -5.51 -11.92
C LEU A 59 -7.24 -5.26 -12.73
N HIS A 60 -7.35 -5.06 -14.04
CA HIS A 60 -6.20 -4.80 -14.92
C HIS A 60 -5.56 -3.44 -14.64
N ALA A 61 -6.38 -2.45 -14.28
CA ALA A 61 -5.89 -1.13 -13.91
C ALA A 61 -5.37 -1.05 -12.46
N SER A 62 -5.52 -2.12 -11.67
CA SER A 62 -5.21 -2.12 -10.24
C SER A 62 -5.88 -1.01 -9.44
N THR A 63 -7.16 -0.72 -9.74
CA THR A 63 -7.90 0.40 -9.11
C THR A 63 -9.20 -0.01 -8.45
N CYS A 64 -9.56 0.70 -7.38
CA CYS A 64 -10.86 0.61 -6.74
C CYS A 64 -11.36 2.01 -6.40
N SER A 65 -12.65 2.28 -6.59
CA SER A 65 -13.21 3.60 -6.24
C SER A 65 -13.16 3.92 -4.74
N CYS A 66 -12.87 2.94 -3.87
CA CYS A 66 -12.58 3.18 -2.45
C CYS A 66 -11.15 3.67 -2.19
N ARG A 67 -10.28 3.70 -3.21
CA ARG A 67 -8.87 4.15 -3.23
C ARG A 67 -7.88 3.39 -2.36
N ALA A 68 -8.34 2.42 -1.58
CA ALA A 68 -7.47 1.67 -0.66
C ALA A 68 -6.44 0.84 -1.41
N TRP A 69 -6.82 0.21 -2.53
CA TRP A 69 -5.89 -0.56 -3.35
C TRP A 69 -4.92 0.35 -4.09
N ASP A 70 -5.42 1.42 -4.69
CA ASP A 70 -4.63 2.43 -5.41
C ASP A 70 -3.52 3.04 -4.55
N LEU A 71 -3.78 3.23 -3.25
CA LEU A 71 -2.84 3.85 -2.32
C LEU A 71 -1.84 2.86 -1.71
N SER A 72 -2.24 1.61 -1.50
CA SER A 72 -1.44 0.65 -0.72
C SER A 72 -0.82 -0.46 -1.57
N GLY A 73 -1.33 -0.69 -2.77
CA GLY A 73 -1.01 -1.87 -3.56
C GLY A 73 -1.56 -3.18 -2.97
N ILE A 74 -2.37 -3.13 -1.91
CA ILE A 74 -2.98 -4.31 -1.28
C ILE A 74 -4.46 -4.37 -1.67
N PRO A 75 -4.95 -5.47 -2.27
CA PRO A 75 -6.36 -5.64 -2.60
C PRO A 75 -7.25 -5.37 -1.39
N CYS A 76 -8.16 -4.40 -1.51
CA CYS A 76 -9.16 -4.13 -0.48
C CYS A 76 -10.29 -5.18 -0.54
N PRO A 77 -11.18 -5.27 0.45
CA PRO A 77 -12.25 -6.27 0.46
C PRO A 77 -13.10 -6.30 -0.84
N HIS A 78 -13.36 -5.13 -1.45
CA HIS A 78 -14.11 -5.05 -2.72
C HIS A 78 -13.35 -5.72 -3.87
N VAL A 79 -12.05 -5.47 -3.94
CA VAL A 79 -11.16 -6.03 -4.96
C VAL A 79 -11.04 -7.53 -4.73
N VAL A 80 -10.85 -7.98 -3.48
CA VAL A 80 -10.79 -9.40 -3.15
C VAL A 80 -12.08 -10.12 -3.57
N TYR A 81 -13.25 -9.52 -3.35
CA TYR A 81 -14.50 -10.10 -3.81
C TYR A 81 -14.58 -10.23 -5.34
N ALA A 82 -14.10 -9.22 -6.08
CA ALA A 82 -14.03 -9.26 -7.54
C ALA A 82 -13.04 -10.32 -8.07
N ILE A 83 -11.87 -10.44 -7.43
CA ILE A 83 -10.87 -11.47 -7.71
C ILE A 83 -11.46 -12.87 -7.47
N SER A 84 -12.13 -13.06 -6.34
CA SER A 84 -12.77 -14.33 -5.99
C SER A 84 -13.88 -14.69 -6.98
N TYR A 85 -14.68 -13.72 -7.46
CA TYR A 85 -15.67 -13.94 -8.51
C TYR A 85 -15.04 -14.38 -9.84
N LYS A 86 -13.87 -13.81 -10.19
CA LYS A 86 -13.08 -14.23 -11.36
C LYS A 86 -12.44 -15.63 -11.19
N GLY A 87 -12.28 -16.10 -9.95
CA GLY A 87 -11.67 -17.38 -9.62
C GLY A 87 -10.14 -17.33 -9.48
N ASP A 88 -9.57 -16.13 -9.34
CA ASP A 88 -8.13 -15.93 -9.19
C ASP A 88 -7.71 -15.87 -7.71
N ASP A 89 -6.40 -15.92 -7.47
CA ASP A 89 -5.80 -15.76 -6.14
C ASP A 89 -5.51 -14.28 -5.82
N ALA A 90 -5.97 -13.81 -4.67
CA ALA A 90 -5.78 -12.44 -4.22
C ALA A 90 -4.31 -12.05 -3.99
N GLU A 91 -3.43 -13.02 -3.67
CA GLU A 91 -1.99 -12.74 -3.53
C GLU A 91 -1.37 -12.24 -4.84
N GLN A 92 -1.89 -12.68 -6.00
CA GLN A 92 -1.38 -12.30 -7.32
C GLN A 92 -1.66 -10.83 -7.68
N TYR A 93 -2.59 -10.20 -6.98
CA TYR A 93 -2.99 -8.80 -7.18
C TYR A 93 -2.37 -7.85 -6.14
N VAL A 94 -1.51 -8.37 -5.26
CA VAL A 94 -0.67 -7.54 -4.39
C VAL A 94 0.44 -6.91 -5.21
N ASP A 95 0.67 -5.61 -5.03
CA ASP A 95 1.75 -4.91 -5.71
C ASP A 95 3.11 -5.55 -5.42
N HIS A 96 3.91 -5.73 -6.48
CA HIS A 96 5.21 -6.38 -6.43
C HIS A 96 6.15 -5.77 -5.36
N CYS A 97 6.02 -4.48 -5.04
CA CYS A 97 6.83 -3.84 -4.01
C CYS A 97 6.72 -4.48 -2.62
N ASN A 98 5.64 -5.22 -2.36
CA ASN A 98 5.37 -5.90 -1.09
C ASN A 98 5.94 -7.32 -1.01
N PHE A 99 6.58 -7.81 -2.07
CA PHE A 99 7.13 -9.16 -2.12
C PHE A 99 8.47 -9.26 -1.40
N LYS A 100 8.70 -10.44 -0.81
CA LYS A 100 9.92 -10.83 -0.09
C LYS A 100 11.18 -10.58 -0.90
N GLN A 101 11.14 -10.88 -2.19
CA GLN A 101 12.27 -10.67 -3.11
C GLN A 101 12.62 -9.18 -3.24
N VAL A 102 11.61 -8.30 -3.35
CA VAL A 102 11.82 -6.85 -3.44
C VAL A 102 12.35 -6.31 -2.12
N TYR A 103 11.77 -6.74 -0.99
CA TYR A 103 12.29 -6.41 0.34
C TYR A 103 13.77 -6.81 0.48
N GLN A 104 14.12 -8.03 0.08
CA GLN A 104 15.50 -8.52 0.10
C GLN A 104 16.43 -7.67 -0.76
N ARG A 105 15.99 -7.24 -1.94
CA ARG A 105 16.77 -6.39 -2.85
C ARG A 105 16.95 -4.97 -2.31
N ILE A 106 15.93 -4.39 -1.68
CA ILE A 106 16.02 -3.05 -1.08
C ILE A 106 17.00 -3.07 0.10
N TYR A 107 16.90 -4.07 0.97
CA TYR A 107 17.69 -4.16 2.20
C TYR A 107 18.97 -5.00 2.06
N SER A 108 19.36 -5.40 0.84
CA SER A 108 20.63 -6.11 0.63
C SER A 108 21.85 -5.22 0.88
N TYR A 109 21.66 -3.90 0.78
CA TYR A 109 22.70 -2.92 1.02
C TYR A 109 22.71 -2.47 2.47
N HIS A 110 23.91 -2.22 2.99
CA HIS A 110 24.11 -1.70 4.33
C HIS A 110 24.27 -0.19 4.26
N LEU A 111 23.67 0.51 5.20
CA LEU A 111 24.01 1.91 5.45
C LEU A 111 25.46 1.95 5.93
N GLN A 112 26.30 2.68 5.20
CA GLN A 112 27.68 2.89 5.62
C GLN A 112 27.70 3.80 6.86
N PRO A 113 28.63 3.60 7.79
CA PRO A 113 28.89 4.57 8.84
C PRO A 113 29.09 5.96 8.22
N MET A 114 28.49 6.98 8.84
CA MET A 114 28.70 8.37 8.45
C MET A 114 29.70 9.02 9.39
N ASN A 115 30.54 9.89 8.83
CA ASN A 115 31.43 10.75 9.63
C ASN A 115 30.61 11.77 10.42
N GLU A 116 31.27 12.56 11.26
CA GLU A 116 30.66 13.75 11.87
C GLU A 116 30.19 14.74 10.78
N GLU A 117 29.13 15.51 11.07
CA GLU A 117 28.54 16.48 10.14
C GLU A 117 29.58 17.45 9.55
N LEU A 118 30.56 17.86 10.36
CA LEU A 118 31.67 18.73 9.96
C LEU A 118 32.55 18.14 8.84
N LEU A 119 32.57 16.80 8.70
CA LEU A 119 33.37 16.06 7.73
C LEU A 119 32.55 15.64 6.50
N TRP A 120 31.26 15.97 6.45
CA TRP A 120 30.42 15.64 5.30
C TRP A 120 30.83 16.47 4.08
N THR A 121 30.88 15.81 2.93
CA THR A 121 31.14 16.50 1.67
C THR A 121 29.96 17.39 1.33
N ARG A 122 30.20 18.70 1.15
CA ARG A 122 29.14 19.61 0.70
C ARG A 122 28.71 19.24 -0.71
N THR A 123 27.42 18.99 -0.89
CA THR A 123 26.83 18.76 -2.20
C THR A 123 26.70 20.07 -2.97
N GLN A 124 26.71 20.02 -4.31
CA GLN A 124 26.41 21.19 -5.16
C GLN A 124 24.91 21.51 -5.25
N ASN A 125 24.08 20.71 -4.57
CA ASN A 125 22.63 20.92 -4.56
C ASN A 125 22.27 22.15 -3.73
N ASN A 126 21.16 22.79 -4.09
CA ASN A 126 20.60 23.88 -3.30
C ASN A 126 20.22 23.39 -1.90
N ASP A 127 20.37 24.28 -0.93
CA ASP A 127 19.88 24.05 0.43
C ASP A 127 18.37 23.78 0.41
N ILE A 128 17.94 22.79 1.20
CA ILE A 128 16.52 22.50 1.38
C ILE A 128 15.94 23.59 2.29
N VAL A 129 15.37 24.62 1.67
CA VAL A 129 14.70 25.70 2.39
C VAL A 129 13.33 25.21 2.88
N PRO A 130 12.92 25.54 4.11
CA PRO A 130 11.58 25.22 4.58
C PRO A 130 10.51 25.80 3.64
N PRO A 131 9.38 25.10 3.44
CA PRO A 131 8.31 25.61 2.61
C PRO A 131 7.78 26.93 3.19
N ILE A 132 7.51 27.89 2.31
CA ILE A 132 6.95 29.19 2.71
C ILE A 132 5.63 28.94 3.45
N PRO A 133 5.47 29.40 4.70
CA PRO A 133 4.25 29.21 5.47
C PRO A 133 3.05 29.80 4.72
N LYS A 134 2.09 28.95 4.34
CA LYS A 134 0.80 29.43 3.80
C LYS A 134 -0.10 29.79 4.97
N LYS A 135 -0.65 31.01 4.98
CA LYS A 135 -1.78 31.36 5.87
C LYS A 135 -2.94 30.44 5.51
N LEU A 136 -3.21 29.45 6.35
CA LEU A 136 -4.43 28.66 6.25
C LEU A 136 -5.61 29.60 6.52
N SER A 137 -6.72 29.43 5.80
CA SER A 137 -7.99 30.06 6.16
C SER A 137 -8.24 29.73 7.63
N SER A 138 -8.33 30.76 8.46
CA SER A 138 -8.69 30.56 9.86
C SER A 138 -10.03 29.85 9.93
N ARG A 139 -10.15 28.92 10.87
CA ARG A 139 -11.43 28.26 11.15
C ARG A 139 -12.46 29.36 11.43
N PRO A 140 -13.61 29.39 10.72
CA PRO A 140 -14.65 30.38 10.98
C PRO A 140 -15.01 30.38 12.47
N LYS A 141 -14.98 31.56 13.11
CA LYS A 141 -15.38 31.68 14.51
C LYS A 141 -16.82 31.19 14.63
N LYS A 142 -17.05 30.15 15.44
CA LYS A 142 -18.41 29.70 15.78
C LYS A 142 -19.09 30.86 16.49
N LYS A 143 -20.15 31.44 15.91
CA LYS A 143 -20.96 32.46 16.59
C LYS A 143 -21.49 31.83 17.87
N ARG A 144 -20.99 32.28 19.03
CA ARG A 144 -21.67 32.08 20.30
C ARG A 144 -22.75 33.14 20.36
N THR A 145 -23.99 32.76 20.07
CA THR A 145 -25.17 33.57 20.40
C THR A 145 -25.20 33.66 21.93
N ARG A 146 -25.16 34.88 22.46
CA ARG A 146 -25.31 35.16 23.88
C ARG A 146 -26.77 35.39 24.20
#